data_AF-A0A0A6P9R4-F1
#
_entry.id   AF-A0A0A6P9R4-F1
#
_cell.length_a   1.000
_cell.length_b   1.000
_cell.length_c   1.000
_cell.angle_alpha   90.00
_cell.angle_beta   90.00
_cell.angle_gamma   90.00
#
_symmetry.space_group_name_H-M   'P 1'
#
loop_
_entity.id
_entity.type
_entity.pdbx_description
1 polymer ?
#
loop_
_entity_poly.entity_id
_entity_poly.type
_entity_poly.pdbx_seq_one_letter_code
_entity_poly.pdbx_strand_id
1 'polypeptide(L)'
;MSRARIYKILNDGIVSGYLSDNKARASWVNAESMRDHIARRNERQRMGGMPKLEGEGDFIPVREAVKKTGFSRSRIYQLINQGIILTKKKSNGVLIYYHDLLSYKAKTHCTKRC
;
A
#
# COMPACT_ATOMS: atom_id res chain seq x y z
N MET A 1 -1.31 0.64 21.45
CA MET A 1 -1.81 -0.45 20.59
C MET A 1 -2.78 -1.29 21.42
N SER A 2 -3.93 -1.72 20.89
CA SER A 2 -4.96 -2.42 21.69
C SER A 2 -4.69 -3.92 21.82
N ARG A 3 -5.21 -4.54 22.88
CA ARG A 3 -5.10 -5.99 23.13
C ARG A 3 -5.69 -6.84 22.00
N ALA A 4 -6.84 -6.43 21.46
CA ALA A 4 -7.44 -7.08 20.29
C ALA A 4 -6.52 -7.04 19.06
N ARG A 5 -5.77 -5.94 18.87
CA ARG A 5 -4.83 -5.81 17.76
C ARG A 5 -3.63 -6.73 17.93
N ILE A 6 -3.14 -6.90 19.16
CA ILE A 6 -2.04 -7.82 19.48
C ILE A 6 -2.45 -9.26 19.16
N TYR A 7 -3.64 -9.68 19.58
CA TYR A 7 -4.15 -11.01 19.25
C TYR A 7 -4.32 -11.24 17.76
N LYS A 8 -4.79 -10.23 17.03
CA LYS A 8 -4.91 -10.33 15.57
C LYS A 8 -3.55 -10.58 14.92
N ILE A 9 -2.52 -9.77 15.21
CA ILE A 9 -1.21 -9.95 14.56
C ILE A 9 -0.49 -11.23 15.00
N LEU A 10 -0.77 -11.72 16.20
CA LEU A 10 -0.27 -13.00 16.70
C LEU A 10 -0.94 -14.17 15.97
N ASN A 11 -2.27 -14.11 15.80
CA ASN A 11 -3.04 -15.11 15.08
C ASN A 11 -2.71 -15.12 13.57
N ASP A 12 -2.43 -13.96 12.99
CA ASP A 12 -2.00 -13.81 11.60
C ASP A 12 -0.53 -14.30 11.39
N GLY A 13 0.16 -14.75 12.44
CA GLY A 13 1.55 -15.23 12.36
C GLY A 13 2.58 -14.13 12.05
N ILE A 14 2.19 -12.86 12.19
CA ILE A 14 3.04 -11.71 11.89
C ILE A 14 4.09 -11.51 12.98
N VAL A 15 3.73 -11.84 14.22
CA VAL A 15 4.64 -11.82 15.38
C VAL A 15 4.63 -13.18 16.07
N SER A 16 5.79 -13.57 16.61
CA SER A 16 5.95 -14.85 17.30
C SER A 16 5.42 -14.77 18.73
N GLY A 17 4.76 -15.82 19.18
CA GLY A 17 4.26 -15.94 20.55
C GLY A 17 3.30 -17.12 20.70
N TYR A 18 2.64 -17.16 21.86
CA TYR A 18 1.66 -18.17 22.19
C TYR A 18 0.35 -17.50 22.60
N LEU A 19 -0.73 -17.89 21.92
CA LEU A 19 -2.07 -17.53 22.33
C LEU A 19 -2.65 -18.69 23.15
N SER A 20 -2.97 -18.43 24.41
CA SER A 20 -3.67 -19.42 25.23
C SER A 20 -5.16 -19.40 24.93
N ASP A 21 -5.72 -20.57 24.65
CA ASP A 21 -7.18 -20.77 24.55
C ASP A 21 -7.88 -20.76 25.92
N ASN A 22 -7.11 -20.88 27.01
CA ASN A 22 -7.62 -21.00 28.36
C ASN A 22 -7.25 -19.77 29.20
N LYS A 23 -8.23 -19.19 29.91
CA LYS A 23 -8.01 -18.03 30.81
C LYS A 23 -7.00 -18.30 31.93
N ALA A 24 -6.79 -19.57 32.27
CA ALA A 24 -5.84 -19.99 33.30
C ALA A 24 -4.37 -19.98 32.84
N ARG A 25 -4.11 -19.95 31.53
CA ARG A 25 -2.76 -19.92 30.94
C ARG A 25 -2.51 -18.55 30.33
N ALA A 26 -1.37 -17.95 30.65
CA ALA A 26 -1.02 -16.64 30.13
C ALA A 26 -0.59 -16.72 28.66
N SER A 27 -1.18 -15.89 27.81
CA SER A 27 -0.66 -15.64 26.46
C SER A 27 0.62 -14.81 26.56
N TRP A 28 1.61 -15.13 25.74
CA TRP A 28 2.86 -14.38 25.70
C TRP A 28 3.24 -14.06 24.25
N VAL A 29 3.98 -12.98 24.08
CA VAL A 29 4.44 -12.48 22.78
C VAL A 29 5.95 -12.28 22.87
N ASN A 30 6.68 -12.69 21.84
CA ASN A 30 8.10 -12.43 21.76
C ASN A 30 8.34 -10.92 21.58
N ALA A 31 9.05 -10.32 22.53
CA ALA A 31 9.33 -8.89 22.57
C ALA A 31 10.13 -8.41 21.34
N GLU A 32 11.06 -9.21 20.83
CA GLU A 32 11.89 -8.89 19.66
C GLU A 32 11.04 -8.84 18.38
N SER A 33 10.26 -9.90 18.14
CA SER A 33 9.34 -9.96 17.01
C SER A 33 8.31 -8.82 17.02
N MET A 34 7.84 -8.44 18.21
CA MET A 34 6.95 -7.30 18.38
C MET A 34 7.64 -5.96 18.09
N ARG A 35 8.90 -5.78 18.53
CA ARG A 35 9.69 -4.58 18.21
C ARG A 35 9.92 -4.45 16.71
N ASP A 36 10.25 -5.54 16.03
CA ASP A 36 10.44 -5.58 14.58
C ASP A 36 9.16 -5.19 13.84
N HIS A 37 8.01 -5.69 14.28
CA HIS A 37 6.71 -5.30 13.71
C HIS A 37 6.47 -3.79 13.84
N ILE A 38 6.76 -3.22 15.01
CA ILE A 38 6.62 -1.77 15.25
C ILE A 38 7.62 -0.99 14.41
N ALA A 39 8.87 -1.44 14.31
CA ALA A 39 9.91 -0.80 13.52
C ALA A 39 9.54 -0.76 12.03
N ARG A 40 9.14 -1.89 11.45
CA ARG A 40 8.67 -1.98 10.05
C ARG A 40 7.44 -1.12 9.80
N ARG A 41 6.50 -1.07 10.76
CA ARG A 41 5.33 -0.18 10.67
C ARG A 41 5.75 1.29 10.67
N ASN A 42 6.63 1.68 11.58
CA ASN A 42 7.13 3.06 11.69
C ASN A 42 7.95 3.45 10.46
N GLU A 43 8.75 2.54 9.92
CA GLU A 43 9.49 2.73 8.67
C GLU A 43 8.54 2.94 7.49
N ARG A 44 7.49 2.12 7.34
CA ARG A 44 6.44 2.32 6.33
C ARG A 44 5.71 3.67 6.49
N GLN A 45 5.51 4.12 7.73
CA GLN A 45 4.89 5.42 8.02
C GLN A 45 5.84 6.59 7.74
N ARG A 46 7.13 6.47 8.07
CA ARG A 46 8.18 7.47 7.78
C ARG A 46 8.45 7.59 6.29
N MET A 47 8.47 6.47 5.57
CA MET A 47 8.62 6.39 4.12
C MET A 47 7.35 6.83 3.37
N GLY A 48 6.27 7.19 4.08
CA GLY A 48 5.06 7.72 3.47
C GLY A 48 4.49 6.81 2.39
N GLY A 49 4.49 5.50 2.62
CA GLY A 49 3.65 4.50 1.95
C GLY A 49 3.62 4.44 0.42
N MET A 50 4.63 4.96 -0.30
CA MET A 50 4.61 4.96 -1.76
C MET A 50 6.04 4.78 -2.29
N PRO A 51 6.35 3.70 -3.03
CA PRO A 51 7.65 3.56 -3.66
C PRO A 51 7.87 4.73 -4.61
N LYS A 52 8.97 5.47 -4.39
CA LYS A 52 9.42 6.54 -5.28
C LYS A 52 10.08 5.83 -6.47
N LEU A 53 9.37 5.75 -7.58
CA LEU A 53 9.90 5.21 -8.82
C LEU A 53 10.19 6.38 -9.76
N GLU A 54 11.44 6.54 -10.16
CA GLU A 54 11.90 7.59 -11.06
C GLU A 54 11.67 7.14 -12.51
N GLY A 55 10.94 7.94 -13.29
CA GLY A 55 10.78 7.72 -14.72
C GLY A 55 10.81 9.07 -15.42
N GLU A 56 11.56 9.23 -16.50
CA GLU A 56 11.53 10.45 -17.31
C GLU A 56 10.31 10.42 -18.24
N GLY A 57 9.44 11.42 -18.13
CA GLY A 57 8.28 11.62 -19.02
C GLY A 57 7.17 12.43 -18.36
N ASP A 58 6.07 12.62 -19.08
CA ASP A 58 4.97 13.53 -18.73
C ASP A 58 4.21 13.10 -17.47
N PHE A 59 4.74 13.50 -16.33
CA PHE A 59 4.07 13.40 -15.05
C PHE A 59 2.93 14.42 -14.97
N ILE A 60 1.70 13.92 -14.88
CA ILE A 60 0.51 14.76 -14.77
C ILE A 60 -0.13 14.66 -13.38
N PRO A 61 -0.80 15.72 -12.89
CA PRO A 61 -1.57 15.65 -11.66
C PRO A 61 -2.71 14.63 -11.75
N VAL A 62 -3.05 13.98 -10.63
CA VAL A 62 -4.19 13.03 -10.57
C VAL A 62 -5.49 13.65 -11.10
N ARG A 63 -5.72 14.95 -10.86
CA ARG A 63 -6.91 15.66 -11.38
C ARG A 63 -6.96 15.68 -12.91
N GLU A 64 -5.83 15.93 -13.56
CA GLU A 64 -5.70 15.92 -15.03
C GLU A 64 -5.85 14.50 -15.57
N ALA A 65 -5.25 13.52 -14.89
CA ALA A 65 -5.34 12.12 -15.28
C ALA A 65 -6.78 11.58 -15.29
N VAL A 66 -7.58 11.95 -14.29
CA VAL A 66 -9.01 11.60 -14.23
C VAL A 66 -9.74 12.11 -15.46
N LYS A 67 -9.53 13.38 -15.83
CA LYS A 67 -10.18 14.00 -16.99
C LYS A 67 -9.78 13.32 -18.31
N LYS A 68 -8.49 13.02 -18.49
CA LYS A 68 -7.97 12.44 -19.73
C LYS A 68 -8.32 10.97 -19.90
N THR A 69 -8.34 10.19 -18.82
CA THR A 69 -8.48 8.72 -18.91
C THR A 69 -9.88 8.21 -18.61
N GLY A 70 -10.68 8.98 -17.86
CA GLY A 70 -11.98 8.57 -17.34
C GLY A 70 -11.91 7.69 -16.09
N PHE A 71 -10.72 7.39 -15.55
CA PHE A 71 -10.60 6.67 -14.29
C PHE A 71 -11.00 7.56 -13.10
N SER A 72 -11.67 6.97 -12.11
CA SER A 72 -11.94 7.65 -10.85
C SER A 72 -10.65 7.91 -10.06
N ARG A 73 -10.62 8.97 -9.23
CA ARG A 73 -9.48 9.25 -8.35
C ARG A 73 -9.15 8.04 -7.46
N SER A 74 -10.17 7.42 -6.88
CA SER A 74 -9.99 6.24 -6.03
C SER A 74 -9.32 5.10 -6.78
N ARG A 75 -9.70 4.87 -8.05
CA ARG A 75 -9.07 3.84 -8.87
C ARG A 75 -7.60 4.15 -9.14
N ILE A 76 -7.28 5.40 -9.46
CA ILE A 76 -5.89 5.82 -9.66
C ILE A 76 -5.08 5.59 -8.38
N TYR A 77 -5.58 6.01 -7.21
CA TYR A 77 -4.88 5.75 -5.94
C TYR A 77 -4.72 4.27 -5.61
N GLN A 78 -5.69 3.42 -5.96
CA GLN A 78 -5.52 1.96 -5.84
C GLN A 78 -4.37 1.44 -6.71
N LEU A 79 -4.31 1.86 -7.97
CA LEU A 79 -3.25 1.43 -8.90
C LEU A 79 -1.86 1.92 -8.47
N ILE A 80 -1.80 3.11 -7.88
CA ILE A 80 -0.58 3.64 -7.25
C ILE A 80 -0.18 2.78 -6.05
N ASN A 81 -1.11 2.46 -5.15
CA ASN A 81 -0.85 1.62 -3.98
C ASN A 81 -0.43 0.19 -4.37
N GLN A 82 -0.88 -0.29 -5.53
CA GLN A 82 -0.49 -1.57 -6.11
C GLN A 82 0.88 -1.53 -6.81
N GLY A 83 1.49 -0.35 -6.96
CA GLY A 83 2.77 -0.19 -7.66
C GLY A 83 2.68 -0.39 -9.18
N ILE A 84 1.48 -0.34 -9.76
CA ILE A 84 1.24 -0.53 -11.19
C ILE A 84 1.61 0.75 -11.98
N ILE A 85 1.52 1.91 -11.33
CA ILE A 85 1.77 3.21 -11.94
C ILE A 85 2.87 3.94 -11.19
N LEU A 86 3.83 4.49 -11.94
CA LEU A 86 4.88 5.34 -11.43
C LEU A 86 4.31 6.67 -10.92
N THR A 87 4.84 7.13 -9.78
CA THR A 87 4.36 8.36 -9.16
C THR A 87 5.47 9.19 -8.55
N LYS A 88 5.26 10.50 -8.56
CA LYS A 88 6.16 11.48 -7.99
C LYS A 88 5.41 12.37 -7.02
N LYS A 89 5.82 12.38 -5.74
CA LYS A 89 5.33 13.35 -4.76
C LYS A 89 5.92 14.72 -5.06
N LYS A 90 5.06 15.74 -5.17
CA LYS A 90 5.41 17.16 -5.22
C LYS A 90 4.78 17.85 -4.01
N SER A 91 5.33 19.00 -3.61
CA SER A 91 4.83 19.81 -2.48
C SER A 91 3.35 20.15 -2.57
N ASN A 92 2.78 20.21 -3.78
CA ASN A 92 1.36 20.52 -4.03
C ASN A 92 0.51 19.33 -4.51
N GLY A 93 0.98 18.09 -4.35
CA GLY A 93 0.17 16.90 -4.64
C GLY A 93 0.94 15.71 -5.24
N VAL A 94 0.17 14.73 -5.72
CA VAL A 94 0.72 13.53 -6.38
C VAL A 94 0.67 13.70 -7.89
N LEU A 95 1.82 13.53 -8.51
CA LEU A 95 1.95 13.38 -9.96
C LEU A 95 2.03 11.90 -10.30
N ILE A 96 1.42 11.54 -11.42
CA ILE A 96 1.40 10.17 -11.93
C ILE A 96 2.00 10.14 -13.32
N TYR A 97 2.65 9.03 -13.65
CA TYR A 97 3.17 8.82 -14.99
C TYR A 97 2.03 8.45 -15.93
N TYR A 98 1.82 9.29 -16.94
CA TYR A 98 0.64 9.18 -17.79
C TYR A 98 0.65 7.91 -18.66
N HIS A 99 1.82 7.50 -19.15
CA HIS A 99 1.97 6.34 -20.04
C HIS A 99 1.61 5.01 -19.37
N ASP A 100 1.89 4.83 -18.07
CA ASP A 100 1.47 3.62 -17.34
C ASP A 100 -0.04 3.52 -17.25
N LEU A 101 -0.70 4.66 -17.02
CA LEU A 101 -2.15 4.72 -16.90
C LEU A 101 -2.82 4.36 -18.24
N LEU A 102 -2.25 4.82 -19.36
CA LEU A 102 -2.68 4.46 -20.71
C LEU A 102 -2.42 2.97 -21.02
N SER A 103 -1.24 2.47 -20.68
CA SER A 103 -0.86 1.08 -20.89
C SER A 103 -1.76 0.13 -20.11
N TYR A 104 -2.11 0.50 -18.87
CA TYR A 104 -3.05 -0.24 -18.05
C TYR A 104 -4.45 -0.28 -18.69
N LYS A 105 -4.93 0.87 -19.20
CA LYS A 105 -6.21 0.95 -19.91
C LYS A 105 -6.21 0.05 -21.14
N ALA A 106 -5.17 0.09 -21.97
CA ALA A 106 -5.05 -0.75 -23.15
C ALA A 106 -5.09 -2.26 -22.80
N LYS A 107 -4.36 -2.68 -21.76
CA LYS A 107 -4.37 -4.07 -21.27
C LYS A 107 -5.75 -4.52 -20.77
N THR A 108 -6.47 -3.65 -20.05
CA THR A 108 -7.84 -3.95 -19.58
C THR A 108 -8.88 -4.02 -20.70
N HIS A 109 -8.66 -3.33 -21.82
CA HIS A 109 -9.52 -3.42 -22.99
C HIS A 109 -9.23 -4.65 -23.86
N CYS A 110 -7.96 -5.07 -23.95
CA CYS A 110 -7.56 -6.27 -24.68
C CYS A 110 -8.18 -7.55 -24.07
N THR A 111 -8.28 -7.62 -22.74
CA THR A 111 -8.84 -8.78 -22.02
C THR A 111 -10.37 -8.95 -22.14
N LYS A 112 -11.08 -8.01 -22.77
CA LYS A 112 -12.54 -8.11 -23.01
C LYS A 112 -12.91 -8.34 -24.49
N ARG A 113 -11.92 -8.48 -25.38
CA ARG A 113 -12.11 -8.77 -26.81
C ARG A 113 -11.17 -9.90 -27.24
N CYS A 114 -11.25 -11.04 -26.56
CA CYS A 114 -10.80 -12.33 -27.08
C CYS A 114 -11.98 -13.29 -27.06
#